data_AF-A0A7S3P396-F1
#
_entry.id   AF-A0A7S3P396-F1
#
_cell.length_a   1.000
_cell.length_b   1.000
_cell.length_c   1.000
_cell.angle_alpha   90.00
_cell.angle_beta   90.00
_cell.angle_gamma   90.00
#
_symmetry.space_group_name_H-M   'P 1'
#
loop_
_entity.id
_entity.type
_entity.pdbx_description
1 polymer ?
#
loop_
_entity_poly.entity_id
_entity_poly.type
_entity_poly.pdbx_seq_one_letter_code
_entity_poly.pdbx_strand_id
1 'polypeptide(L)'
;SKATNLSSPSHPTYFYSSRRNRTIVDQLNKIVWQHLLKMGCVENLKPKERPIRVMTNGPRYESSRVVTKRRTPSKIWVARFIFLVCLCAVAAILGYTADRLVTNSETKLAEEQFESVASRALDGALENTHRKRFGAIQMASIASYGFPDAQTWPFVFINGFEQIASNLLGTSTGITSSLGLSVFVTPDQLSEFENFAYDVVFKDKFPEGTAESSFGRGVYGLDFSLNNTDKRFHETDGNVSWGSPYKVFAPFLYHSDGAAGILMGNYRTLPDRGKNIDEMIACSQERAETEDTSSMECSTLTDMVSFGAILRPAAVLHQPIYPANNNLTLSGLITSTIMWEEVLEHIFTDEVSGVDCVMETETQAYTYRVSHGEAILG
;
A
#
# COMPACT_ATOMS: atom_id res chain seq x y z
N SER A 1 23.01 37.02 55.90
CA SER A 1 21.65 37.34 55.41
C SER A 1 21.73 37.73 53.94
N LYS A 2 21.55 36.78 53.03
CA LYS A 2 21.24 36.98 51.61
C LYS A 2 20.92 35.60 51.03
N ALA A 3 19.63 35.33 50.88
CA ALA A 3 19.11 34.14 50.22
C ALA A 3 19.19 34.37 48.70
N THR A 4 19.80 33.42 47.99
CA THR A 4 19.79 33.35 46.53
C THR A 4 18.72 32.36 46.10
N ASN A 5 17.72 32.89 45.39
CA ASN A 5 16.63 32.15 44.76
C ASN A 5 17.17 31.22 43.66
N LEU A 6 16.95 29.91 43.82
CA LEU A 6 17.05 28.93 42.75
C LEU A 6 15.72 28.91 41.99
N SER A 7 15.72 29.51 40.81
CA SER A 7 14.67 29.35 39.80
C SER A 7 14.84 27.99 39.10
N SER A 8 13.94 27.06 39.37
CA SER A 8 13.79 25.81 38.62
C SER A 8 13.24 26.12 37.22
N PRO A 9 13.78 25.52 36.14
CA PRO A 9 13.16 25.62 34.82
C PRO A 9 11.93 24.72 34.78
N SER A 10 10.77 25.34 34.51
CA SER A 10 9.53 24.66 34.16
C SER A 10 9.73 23.85 32.87
N HIS A 11 9.71 22.52 32.98
CA HIS A 11 9.58 21.64 31.82
C HIS A 11 8.20 21.84 31.16
N PRO A 12 8.13 21.99 29.82
CA PRO A 12 6.87 21.99 29.11
C PRO A 12 6.27 20.58 29.17
N THR A 13 5.10 20.46 29.78
CA THR A 13 4.26 19.27 29.74
C THR A 13 3.63 19.19 28.36
N TYR A 14 4.25 18.42 27.46
CA TYR A 14 3.62 18.00 26.21
C TYR A 14 2.58 16.93 26.55
N PHE A 15 1.30 17.32 26.53
CA PHE A 15 0.19 16.38 26.50
C PHE A 15 0.22 15.63 25.16
N TYR A 16 0.88 14.46 25.13
CA TYR A 16 0.65 13.48 24.09
C TYR A 16 -0.76 12.91 24.27
N SER A 17 -1.68 13.33 23.40
CA SER A 17 -3.00 12.72 23.27
C SER A 17 -2.84 11.29 22.74
N SER A 18 -2.70 10.33 23.65
CA SER A 18 -2.78 8.88 23.42
C SER A 18 -4.20 8.46 22.99
N ARG A 19 -4.56 8.84 21.76
CA ARG A 19 -5.78 8.40 21.06
C ARG A 19 -5.46 8.11 19.60
N ARG A 20 -4.51 7.21 19.33
CA ARG A 20 -4.30 6.69 17.97
C ARG A 20 -3.70 5.27 17.91
N ASN A 21 -4.04 4.39 18.85
CA ASN A 21 -3.97 2.94 18.57
C ASN A 21 -5.22 2.52 17.79
N ARG A 22 -5.32 2.98 16.53
CA ARG A 22 -6.15 2.29 15.54
C ARG A 22 -5.23 1.27 14.88
N THR A 23 -5.62 0.00 14.96
CA THR A 23 -4.95 -1.06 14.22
C THR A 23 -4.86 -0.67 12.74
N ILE A 24 -3.78 -1.05 12.06
CA ILE A 24 -3.60 -0.87 10.61
C ILE A 24 -4.84 -1.39 9.84
N VAL A 25 -5.50 -2.42 10.38
CA VAL A 25 -6.77 -2.98 9.90
C VAL A 25 -7.93 -1.96 9.94
N ASP A 26 -8.05 -1.14 11.00
CA ASP A 26 -9.08 -0.11 11.13
C ASP A 26 -8.85 1.11 10.23
N GLN A 27 -7.59 1.41 9.90
CA GLN A 27 -7.23 2.42 8.90
C GLN A 27 -7.63 1.94 7.50
N LEU A 28 -7.30 0.70 7.15
CA LEU A 28 -7.65 0.08 5.86
C LEU A 28 -9.17 -0.06 5.68
N ASN A 29 -9.92 -0.41 6.73
CA ASN A 29 -11.38 -0.54 6.67
C ASN A 29 -12.14 0.79 6.50
N LYS A 30 -11.59 1.93 6.94
CA LYS A 30 -12.27 3.23 6.83
C LYS A 30 -12.18 3.86 5.44
N ILE A 31 -11.09 3.59 4.73
CA ILE A 31 -10.83 4.05 3.36
C ILE A 31 -11.85 3.47 2.37
N VAL A 32 -12.20 2.20 2.54
CA VAL A 32 -13.11 1.47 1.63
C VAL A 32 -14.56 1.97 1.69
N TRP A 33 -15.05 2.39 2.86
CA TRP A 33 -16.47 2.73 3.04
C TRP A 33 -16.85 4.15 2.60
N GLN A 34 -15.91 5.09 2.46
CA GLN A 34 -16.25 6.47 2.05
C GLN A 34 -16.39 6.67 0.54
N HIS A 35 -15.86 5.76 -0.29
CA HIS A 35 -15.86 5.92 -1.75
C HIS A 35 -16.83 5.01 -2.52
N LEU A 36 -17.41 3.99 -1.90
CA LEU A 36 -18.45 3.14 -2.53
C LEU A 36 -19.79 3.85 -2.80
N LEU A 37 -20.00 5.08 -2.30
CA LEU A 37 -21.25 5.84 -2.49
C LEU A 37 -21.24 6.89 -3.62
N LYS A 38 -20.19 6.97 -4.45
CA LYS A 38 -20.07 8.08 -5.44
C LYS A 38 -19.72 7.72 -6.89
N MET A 39 -19.64 6.47 -7.29
CA MET A 39 -19.37 6.13 -8.70
C MET A 39 -20.64 5.68 -9.42
N GLY A 40 -21.27 6.64 -10.10
CA GLY A 40 -22.24 6.33 -11.15
C GLY A 40 -21.50 5.70 -12.33
N CYS A 41 -21.73 4.41 -12.58
CA CYS A 41 -21.32 3.75 -13.80
C CYS A 41 -22.02 4.40 -15.00
N VAL A 42 -21.27 5.14 -15.82
CA VAL A 42 -21.69 5.50 -17.17
C VAL A 42 -21.10 4.47 -18.12
N GLU A 43 -21.79 3.36 -18.27
CA GLU A 43 -21.46 2.37 -19.29
C GLU A 43 -21.98 2.86 -20.66
N ASN A 44 -21.07 3.28 -21.53
CA ASN A 44 -21.36 3.47 -22.95
C ASN A 44 -21.28 2.12 -23.67
N LEU A 45 -22.20 1.20 -23.36
CA LEU A 45 -22.41 0.01 -24.17
C LEU A 45 -23.23 0.39 -25.40
N LYS A 46 -22.56 0.65 -26.53
CA LYS A 46 -23.23 0.72 -27.82
C LYS A 46 -23.77 -0.67 -28.16
N PRO A 47 -25.09 -0.83 -28.40
CA PRO A 47 -25.64 -2.12 -28.82
C PRO A 47 -25.08 -2.48 -30.20
N LYS A 48 -24.41 -3.63 -30.27
CA LYS A 48 -23.92 -4.23 -31.52
C LYS A 48 -25.12 -4.85 -32.25
N GLU A 49 -25.80 -4.06 -33.06
CA GLU A 49 -26.87 -4.54 -33.94
C GLU A 49 -26.32 -5.62 -34.89
N ARG A 50 -26.85 -6.84 -34.78
CA ARG A 50 -26.65 -7.88 -35.80
C ARG A 50 -27.72 -7.69 -36.87
N PRO A 51 -27.37 -7.62 -38.17
CA PRO A 51 -28.36 -7.55 -39.23
C PRO A 51 -29.08 -8.89 -39.36
N ILE A 52 -30.38 -8.91 -39.06
CA ILE A 52 -31.27 -10.04 -39.35
C ILE A 52 -31.49 -10.06 -40.87
N ARG A 53 -30.83 -10.99 -41.56
CA ARG A 53 -31.02 -11.24 -42.99
C ARG A 53 -32.30 -12.05 -43.20
N VAL A 54 -33.40 -11.36 -43.48
CA VAL A 54 -34.67 -12.00 -43.90
C VAL A 54 -34.54 -12.41 -45.37
N MET A 55 -34.49 -13.72 -45.65
CA MET A 55 -34.74 -14.26 -46.98
C MET A 55 -36.21 -14.63 -47.10
N THR A 56 -36.95 -13.91 -47.94
CA THR A 56 -38.28 -14.32 -48.40
C THR A 56 -38.36 -14.19 -49.92
N ASN A 57 -38.01 -15.27 -50.63
CA ASN A 57 -38.39 -15.46 -52.02
C ASN A 57 -39.60 -16.40 -52.06
N GLY A 58 -40.78 -15.84 -52.27
CA GLY A 58 -42.02 -16.57 -52.55
C GLY A 58 -42.67 -16.02 -53.83
N PRO A 59 -43.19 -16.88 -54.73
CA PRO A 59 -43.60 -16.48 -56.06
C PRO A 59 -44.89 -15.64 -56.06
N ARG A 60 -44.88 -14.66 -56.98
CA ARG A 60 -45.93 -13.68 -57.24
C ARG A 60 -47.05 -14.34 -58.04
N TYR A 61 -48.23 -14.53 -57.43
CA TYR A 61 -49.45 -14.96 -58.13
C TYR A 61 -50.37 -13.74 -58.33
N GLU A 62 -50.46 -13.25 -59.56
CA GLU A 62 -51.42 -12.22 -59.97
C GLU A 62 -52.82 -12.85 -60.11
N SER A 63 -53.73 -12.43 -59.22
CA SER A 63 -55.15 -12.77 -59.30
C SER A 63 -55.96 -11.48 -59.35
N SER A 64 -56.33 -11.07 -60.55
CA SER A 64 -57.27 -9.99 -60.84
C SER A 64 -58.64 -10.26 -60.18
N ARG A 65 -58.96 -9.52 -59.11
CA ARG A 65 -60.31 -9.51 -58.50
C ARG A 65 -61.00 -8.17 -58.72
N VAL A 66 -62.21 -8.27 -59.24
CA VAL A 66 -63.20 -7.19 -59.40
C VAL A 66 -63.52 -6.57 -58.03
N VAL A 67 -63.20 -5.28 -57.86
CA VAL A 67 -63.46 -4.52 -56.63
C VAL A 67 -64.89 -4.00 -56.65
N THR A 68 -65.82 -4.75 -56.05
CA THR A 68 -67.13 -4.20 -55.66
C THR A 68 -66.97 -3.39 -54.37
N LYS A 69 -67.05 -2.06 -54.48
CA LYS A 69 -66.91 -1.07 -53.41
C LYS A 69 -68.10 -1.13 -52.43
N ARG A 70 -68.14 -2.14 -51.56
CA ARG A 70 -69.06 -2.17 -50.40
C ARG A 70 -68.61 -1.12 -49.40
N ARG A 71 -69.42 -0.08 -49.19
CA ARG A 71 -69.25 0.89 -48.10
C ARG A 71 -69.34 0.13 -46.77
N THR A 72 -68.20 -0.10 -46.12
CA THR A 72 -68.17 -0.56 -44.74
C THR A 72 -68.88 0.48 -43.85
N PRO A 73 -69.84 0.07 -43.01
CA PRO A 73 -70.54 0.99 -42.12
C PRO A 73 -69.53 1.66 -41.17
N SER A 74 -69.61 2.99 -41.04
CA SER A 74 -68.63 3.83 -40.31
C SER A 74 -68.35 3.37 -38.88
N LYS A 75 -69.33 2.75 -38.23
CA LYS A 75 -69.22 2.17 -36.89
C LYS A 75 -68.14 1.09 -36.77
N ILE A 76 -67.94 0.26 -37.79
CA ILE A 76 -66.90 -0.80 -37.80
C ILE A 76 -65.50 -0.19 -37.85
N TRP A 77 -65.35 0.94 -38.57
CA TRP A 77 -64.07 1.61 -38.71
C TRP A 77 -63.62 2.26 -37.40
N VAL A 78 -64.56 2.90 -36.68
CA VAL A 78 -64.31 3.45 -35.33
C VAL A 78 -63.89 2.35 -34.34
N ALA A 79 -64.58 1.21 -34.34
CA ALA A 79 -64.22 0.09 -33.45
C ALA A 79 -62.80 -0.45 -33.72
N ARG A 80 -62.40 -0.55 -35.00
CA ARG A 80 -61.03 -0.97 -35.38
C ARG A 80 -59.97 0.03 -34.93
N PHE A 81 -60.25 1.32 -35.05
CA PHE A 81 -59.33 2.36 -34.62
C PHE A 81 -59.14 2.33 -33.10
N ILE A 82 -60.23 2.24 -32.33
CA ILE A 82 -60.17 2.10 -30.87
C ILE A 82 -59.36 0.85 -30.48
N PHE A 83 -59.62 -0.29 -31.11
CA PHE A 83 -58.88 -1.51 -30.86
C PHE A 83 -57.37 -1.37 -31.14
N LEU A 84 -57.00 -0.72 -32.26
CA LEU A 84 -55.60 -0.48 -32.60
C LEU A 84 -54.92 0.44 -31.58
N VAL A 85 -55.59 1.52 -31.16
CA VAL A 85 -55.07 2.41 -30.11
C VAL A 85 -54.87 1.66 -28.79
N CYS A 86 -55.83 0.82 -28.39
CA CYS A 86 -55.68 -0.02 -27.20
C CYS A 86 -54.50 -0.99 -27.33
N LEU A 87 -54.30 -1.64 -28.48
CA LEU A 87 -53.14 -2.52 -28.71
C LEU A 87 -51.82 -1.76 -28.64
N CYS A 88 -51.73 -0.58 -29.26
CA CYS A 88 -50.53 0.26 -29.19
C CYS A 88 -50.24 0.71 -27.75
N ALA A 89 -51.26 1.09 -26.98
CA ALA A 89 -51.10 1.48 -25.59
C ALA A 89 -50.61 0.30 -24.72
N VAL A 90 -51.19 -0.89 -24.89
CA VAL A 90 -50.74 -2.11 -24.18
C VAL A 90 -49.31 -2.45 -24.57
N ALA A 91 -48.97 -2.42 -25.86
CA ALA A 91 -47.62 -2.69 -26.33
C ALA A 91 -46.59 -1.69 -25.76
N ALA A 92 -46.92 -0.39 -25.72
CA ALA A 92 -46.05 0.63 -25.14
C ALA A 92 -45.84 0.43 -23.63
N ILE A 93 -46.90 0.10 -22.89
CA ILE A 93 -46.82 -0.17 -21.44
C ILE A 93 -45.98 -1.43 -21.18
N LEU A 94 -46.21 -2.51 -21.94
CA LEU A 94 -45.43 -3.74 -21.82
C LEU A 94 -43.95 -3.52 -22.19
N GLY A 95 -43.68 -2.75 -23.25
CA GLY A 95 -42.32 -2.40 -23.64
C GLY A 95 -41.60 -1.59 -22.56
N TYR A 96 -42.24 -0.54 -22.04
CA TYR A 96 -41.68 0.28 -20.97
C TYR A 96 -41.46 -0.50 -19.67
N THR A 97 -42.41 -1.36 -19.28
CA THR A 97 -42.28 -2.16 -18.06
C THR A 97 -41.21 -3.25 -18.20
N ALA A 98 -41.11 -3.90 -19.36
CA ALA A 98 -40.05 -4.86 -19.65
C ALA A 98 -38.67 -4.19 -19.64
N ASP A 99 -38.52 -3.06 -20.33
CA ASP A 99 -37.28 -2.27 -20.36
C ASP A 99 -36.83 -1.86 -18.95
N ARG A 100 -37.77 -1.36 -18.13
CA ARG A 100 -37.49 -0.98 -16.75
C ARG A 100 -37.11 -2.19 -15.88
N LEU A 101 -37.79 -3.32 -16.02
CA LEU A 101 -37.48 -4.53 -15.26
C LEU A 101 -36.12 -5.10 -15.63
N VAL A 102 -35.79 -5.12 -16.93
CA VAL A 102 -34.49 -5.55 -17.45
C VAL A 102 -33.40 -4.61 -16.95
N THR A 103 -33.55 -3.30 -17.15
CA THR A 103 -32.57 -2.29 -16.69
C THR A 103 -32.32 -2.41 -15.19
N ASN A 104 -33.37 -2.49 -14.37
CA ASN A 104 -33.21 -2.64 -12.92
C ASN A 104 -32.50 -3.95 -12.55
N SER A 105 -32.77 -5.04 -13.28
CA SER A 105 -32.13 -6.34 -13.03
C SER A 105 -30.66 -6.34 -13.47
N GLU A 106 -30.35 -5.70 -14.59
CA GLU A 106 -28.98 -5.52 -15.10
C GLU A 106 -28.16 -4.63 -14.17
N THR A 107 -28.69 -3.49 -13.73
CA THR A 107 -28.02 -2.62 -12.75
C THR A 107 -27.76 -3.36 -11.46
N LYS A 108 -28.76 -4.07 -10.93
CA LYS A 108 -28.60 -4.83 -9.68
C LYS A 108 -27.56 -5.95 -9.82
N LEU A 109 -27.57 -6.68 -10.93
CA LEU A 109 -26.58 -7.71 -11.19
C LEU A 109 -25.17 -7.12 -11.31
N ALA A 110 -25.03 -5.97 -11.98
CA ALA A 110 -23.75 -5.28 -12.11
C ALA A 110 -23.22 -4.79 -10.76
N GLU A 111 -24.08 -4.22 -9.91
CA GLU A 111 -23.75 -3.82 -8.54
C GLU A 111 -23.29 -5.03 -7.71
N GLU A 112 -24.05 -6.13 -7.68
CA GLU A 112 -23.71 -7.35 -6.94
C GLU A 112 -22.38 -7.98 -7.44
N GLN A 113 -22.17 -7.99 -8.76
CA GLN A 113 -20.91 -8.46 -9.35
C GLN A 113 -19.73 -7.56 -8.99
N PHE A 114 -19.90 -6.24 -9.06
CA PHE A 114 -18.88 -5.27 -8.69
C PHE A 114 -18.51 -5.40 -7.20
N GLU A 115 -19.50 -5.45 -6.31
CA GLU A 115 -19.28 -5.63 -4.87
C GLU A 115 -18.52 -6.93 -4.58
N SER A 116 -18.89 -8.03 -5.26
CA SER A 116 -18.19 -9.31 -5.12
C SER A 116 -16.75 -9.27 -5.61
N VAL A 117 -16.47 -8.59 -6.73
CA VAL A 117 -15.10 -8.40 -7.24
C VAL A 117 -14.30 -7.50 -6.29
N ALA A 118 -14.87 -6.37 -5.86
CA ALA A 118 -14.23 -5.43 -4.97
C ALA A 118 -13.91 -6.02 -3.59
N SER A 119 -14.84 -6.79 -3.00
CA SER A 119 -14.61 -7.47 -1.72
C SER A 119 -13.49 -8.50 -1.82
N ARG A 120 -13.51 -9.36 -2.85
CA ARG A 120 -12.41 -10.32 -3.08
C ARG A 120 -11.08 -9.61 -3.31
N ALA A 121 -11.13 -8.47 -4.01
CA ALA A 121 -9.94 -7.70 -4.28
C ALA A 121 -9.33 -7.11 -3.02
N LEU A 122 -10.16 -6.54 -2.15
CA LEU A 122 -9.75 -6.04 -0.85
C LEU A 122 -9.16 -7.15 0.02
N ASP A 123 -9.82 -8.31 0.11
CA ASP A 123 -9.35 -9.45 0.89
C ASP A 123 -7.97 -9.93 0.40
N GLY A 124 -7.77 -10.01 -0.93
CA GLY A 124 -6.48 -10.35 -1.52
C GLY A 124 -5.40 -9.31 -1.21
N ALA A 125 -5.73 -8.02 -1.21
CA ALA A 125 -4.79 -6.94 -0.95
C ALA A 125 -4.34 -6.95 0.51
N LEU A 126 -5.29 -7.19 1.42
CA LEU A 126 -5.01 -7.40 2.85
C LEU A 126 -4.12 -8.63 3.05
N GLU A 127 -4.43 -9.75 2.41
CA GLU A 127 -3.62 -10.97 2.53
C GLU A 127 -2.19 -10.76 2.03
N ASN A 128 -2.01 -10.13 0.86
CA ASN A 128 -0.69 -9.81 0.30
C ASN A 128 0.10 -8.88 1.24
N THR A 129 -0.55 -7.86 1.79
CA THR A 129 0.06 -6.95 2.77
C THR A 129 0.46 -7.68 4.04
N HIS A 130 -0.39 -8.57 4.55
CA HIS A 130 -0.10 -9.40 5.72
C HIS A 130 1.10 -10.32 5.48
N ARG A 131 1.21 -10.97 4.31
CA ARG A 131 2.37 -11.81 3.96
C ARG A 131 3.68 -11.03 4.00
N LYS A 132 3.71 -9.80 3.45
CA LYS A 132 4.89 -8.92 3.51
C LYS A 132 5.23 -8.55 4.96
N ARG A 133 4.23 -8.20 5.78
CA ARG A 133 4.41 -7.95 7.22
C ARG A 133 4.97 -9.17 7.95
N PHE A 134 4.46 -10.37 7.66
CA PHE A 134 4.96 -11.60 8.28
C PHE A 134 6.44 -11.84 7.94
N GLY A 135 6.88 -11.56 6.71
CA GLY A 135 8.31 -11.62 6.36
C GLY A 135 9.18 -10.75 7.26
N ALA A 136 8.77 -9.51 7.52
CA ALA A 136 9.48 -8.61 8.44
C ALA A 136 9.48 -9.10 9.89
N ILE A 137 8.35 -9.63 10.38
CA ILE A 137 8.23 -10.22 11.72
C ILE A 137 9.17 -11.42 11.86
N GLN A 138 9.17 -12.35 10.90
CA GLN A 138 10.05 -13.51 10.93
C GLN A 138 11.52 -13.10 10.92
N MET A 139 11.90 -12.11 10.10
CA MET A 139 13.28 -11.64 10.06
C MET A 139 13.70 -10.96 11.38
N ALA A 140 12.79 -10.21 12.01
CA ALA A 140 13.04 -9.61 13.32
C ALA A 140 13.20 -10.68 14.41
N SER A 141 12.39 -11.74 14.36
CA SER A 141 12.54 -12.90 15.26
C SER A 141 13.88 -13.62 15.05
N ILE A 142 14.29 -13.86 13.80
CA ILE A 142 15.59 -14.48 13.49
C ILE A 142 16.73 -13.64 14.09
N ALA A 143 16.71 -12.32 13.91
CA ALA A 143 17.72 -11.43 14.49
C ALA A 143 17.67 -11.43 16.03
N SER A 144 16.47 -11.39 16.62
CA SER A 144 16.26 -11.44 18.07
C SER A 144 16.83 -12.70 18.72
N TYR A 145 16.61 -13.87 18.12
CA TYR A 145 17.12 -15.14 18.64
C TYR A 145 18.59 -15.39 18.27
N GLY A 146 19.07 -14.87 17.15
CA GLY A 146 20.47 -14.94 16.75
C GLY A 146 21.38 -14.07 17.62
N PHE A 147 20.87 -12.95 18.12
CA PHE A 147 21.58 -11.99 18.98
C PHE A 147 20.71 -11.67 20.21
N PRO A 148 20.60 -12.63 21.15
CA PRO A 148 19.61 -12.56 22.22
C PRO A 148 19.94 -11.52 23.30
N ASP A 149 21.19 -11.07 23.39
CA ASP A 149 21.65 -10.14 24.41
C ASP A 149 21.73 -8.71 23.86
N ALA A 150 21.02 -7.77 24.48
CA ALA A 150 20.98 -6.37 24.06
C ALA A 150 22.37 -5.69 24.03
N GLN A 151 23.32 -6.15 24.84
CA GLN A 151 24.67 -5.62 24.91
C GLN A 151 25.51 -5.94 23.68
N THR A 152 25.12 -6.93 22.87
CA THR A 152 25.81 -7.25 21.61
C THR A 152 25.46 -6.30 20.47
N TRP A 153 24.36 -5.55 20.62
CA TRP A 153 23.94 -4.54 19.66
C TRP A 153 24.69 -3.22 19.90
N PRO A 154 25.07 -2.47 18.85
CA PRO A 154 24.75 -2.66 17.43
C PRO A 154 25.71 -3.59 16.65
N PHE A 155 26.66 -4.26 17.31
CA PHE A 155 27.76 -5.01 16.70
C PHE A 155 27.38 -6.45 16.28
N VAL A 156 26.26 -6.59 15.58
CA VAL A 156 25.68 -7.89 15.20
C VAL A 156 26.00 -8.27 13.75
N PHE A 157 26.27 -9.56 13.49
CA PHE A 157 26.61 -10.08 12.16
C PHE A 157 25.76 -11.28 11.75
N ILE A 158 24.79 -11.08 10.85
CA ILE A 158 23.93 -12.16 10.35
C ILE A 158 24.55 -12.76 9.09
N ASN A 159 25.19 -13.91 9.22
CA ASN A 159 25.68 -14.65 8.07
C ASN A 159 24.50 -15.14 7.20
N GLY A 160 24.59 -14.92 5.88
CA GLY A 160 23.55 -15.32 4.93
C GLY A 160 22.27 -14.48 4.97
N PHE A 161 22.29 -13.26 5.53
CA PHE A 161 21.13 -12.36 5.60
C PHE A 161 20.36 -12.26 4.28
N GLU A 162 21.05 -12.05 3.15
CA GLU A 162 20.48 -11.85 1.82
C GLU A 162 19.72 -13.09 1.36
N GLN A 163 20.27 -14.28 1.60
CA GLN A 163 19.64 -15.54 1.22
C GLN A 163 18.39 -15.80 2.07
N ILE A 164 18.45 -15.55 3.39
CA ILE A 164 17.30 -15.67 4.27
C ILE A 164 16.20 -14.69 3.85
N ALA A 165 16.56 -13.42 3.67
CA ALA A 165 15.65 -12.36 3.26
C ALA A 165 15.02 -12.66 1.89
N SER A 166 15.79 -13.08 0.90
CA SER A 166 15.31 -13.45 -0.43
C SER A 166 14.34 -14.64 -0.38
N ASN A 167 14.65 -15.66 0.42
CA ASN A 167 13.74 -16.81 0.60
C ASN A 167 12.43 -16.40 1.26
N LEU A 168 12.47 -15.51 2.28
CA LEU A 168 11.27 -14.98 2.91
C LEU A 168 10.45 -14.14 1.93
N LEU A 169 11.10 -13.25 1.18
CA LEU A 169 10.44 -12.44 0.16
C LEU A 169 9.82 -13.30 -0.95
N GLY A 170 10.45 -14.41 -1.34
CA GLY A 170 9.90 -15.36 -2.31
C GLY A 170 8.65 -16.10 -1.84
N THR A 171 8.30 -16.03 -0.54
CA THR A 171 6.99 -16.50 -0.04
C THR A 171 5.89 -15.45 -0.13
N SER A 172 6.26 -14.19 -0.36
CA SER A 172 5.31 -13.10 -0.62
C SER A 172 5.14 -12.90 -2.14
N THR A 173 3.96 -12.43 -2.55
CA THR A 173 3.75 -11.99 -3.94
C THR A 173 4.53 -10.68 -4.16
N GLY A 174 5.07 -10.49 -5.36
CA GLY A 174 5.90 -9.33 -5.70
C GLY A 174 7.40 -9.56 -5.58
N ILE A 175 8.15 -9.20 -6.62
CA ILE A 175 9.60 -9.44 -6.76
C ILE A 175 10.43 -8.24 -6.25
N THR A 176 9.81 -7.07 -6.13
CA THR A 176 10.47 -5.78 -5.85
C THR A 176 10.36 -5.33 -4.40
N SER A 177 9.70 -6.10 -3.54
CA SER A 177 9.79 -5.90 -2.09
C SER A 177 11.20 -6.24 -1.60
N SER A 178 11.72 -5.41 -0.70
CA SER A 178 13.03 -5.62 -0.09
C SER A 178 12.91 -5.68 1.43
N LEU A 179 13.86 -6.39 2.05
CA LEU A 179 14.06 -6.40 3.48
C LEU A 179 15.42 -5.78 3.81
N GLY A 180 15.49 -5.02 4.88
CA GLY A 180 16.75 -4.50 5.39
C GLY A 180 16.81 -4.58 6.90
N LEU A 181 18.02 -4.67 7.42
CA LEU A 181 18.30 -4.58 8.84
C LEU A 181 18.94 -3.23 9.12
N SER A 182 18.32 -2.47 10.01
CA SER A 182 18.93 -1.29 10.62
C SER A 182 19.15 -1.54 12.10
N VAL A 183 20.30 -1.11 12.60
CA VAL A 183 20.66 -1.18 14.03
C VAL A 183 20.54 0.22 14.63
N PHE A 184 20.19 0.32 15.91
CA PHE A 184 20.25 1.62 16.59
C PHE A 184 21.66 1.85 17.14
N VAL A 185 22.24 3.00 16.78
CA VAL A 185 23.59 3.39 17.20
C VAL A 185 23.51 4.74 17.90
N THR A 186 24.21 4.92 19.01
CA THR A 186 24.32 6.23 19.66
C THR A 186 25.58 6.98 19.19
N PRO A 187 25.66 8.32 19.36
CA PRO A 187 26.85 9.10 18.97
C PRO A 187 28.17 8.59 19.55
N ASP A 188 28.16 8.09 20.78
CA ASP A 188 29.33 7.50 21.44
C ASP A 188 29.74 6.14 20.86
N GLN A 189 28.81 5.38 20.26
CA GLN A 189 29.09 4.09 19.63
C GLN A 189 29.48 4.23 18.14
N LEU A 190 29.23 5.37 17.52
CA LEU A 190 29.28 5.55 16.07
C LEU A 190 30.62 5.12 15.45
N SER A 191 31.74 5.61 15.99
CA SER A 191 33.05 5.35 15.41
C SER A 191 33.43 3.87 15.48
N GLU A 192 33.13 3.20 16.59
CA GLU A 192 33.37 1.75 16.73
C GLU A 192 32.45 0.95 15.81
N PHE A 193 31.18 1.37 15.69
CA PHE A 193 30.22 0.73 14.80
C PHE A 193 30.63 0.83 13.34
N GLU A 194 31.09 2.00 12.87
CA GLU A 194 31.58 2.17 11.50
C GLU A 194 32.74 1.22 11.21
N ASN A 195 33.74 1.15 12.10
CA ASN A 195 34.86 0.22 11.95
C ASN A 195 34.37 -1.24 11.87
N PHE A 196 33.47 -1.63 12.77
CA PHE A 196 32.86 -2.97 12.75
C PHE A 196 32.13 -3.26 11.43
N ALA A 197 31.31 -2.34 10.94
CA ALA A 197 30.54 -2.52 9.71
C ALA A 197 31.46 -2.74 8.50
N TYR A 198 32.48 -1.89 8.32
CA TYR A 198 33.39 -2.03 7.17
C TYR A 198 34.33 -3.23 7.30
N ASP A 199 34.90 -3.47 8.48
CA ASP A 199 35.96 -4.49 8.64
C ASP A 199 35.42 -5.90 8.84
N VAL A 200 34.22 -6.06 9.43
CA VAL A 200 33.61 -7.37 9.71
C VAL A 200 32.47 -7.68 8.74
N VAL A 201 31.59 -6.72 8.47
CA VAL A 201 30.37 -7.00 7.68
C VAL A 201 30.62 -6.89 6.18
N PHE A 202 31.33 -5.85 5.72
CA PHE A 202 31.43 -5.54 4.29
C PHE A 202 32.68 -6.11 3.60
N LYS A 203 33.83 -6.10 4.28
CA LYS A 203 35.16 -6.40 3.70
C LYS A 203 35.21 -7.65 2.82
N ASP A 204 34.64 -8.75 3.27
CA ASP A 204 34.69 -10.05 2.57
C ASP A 204 33.38 -10.39 1.85
N LYS A 205 32.36 -9.54 1.98
CA LYS A 205 30.99 -9.83 1.54
C LYS A 205 30.57 -9.05 0.30
N PHE A 206 31.05 -7.80 0.18
CA PHE A 206 30.64 -6.90 -0.89
C PHE A 206 31.85 -6.37 -1.68
N PRO A 207 31.64 -5.90 -2.93
CA PRO A 207 32.70 -5.27 -3.70
C PRO A 207 33.36 -4.10 -2.95
N GLU A 208 34.64 -3.86 -3.23
CA GLU A 208 35.38 -2.72 -2.68
C GLU A 208 34.67 -1.39 -3.01
N GLY A 209 34.57 -0.49 -2.01
CA GLY A 209 33.83 0.76 -2.12
C GLY A 209 32.32 0.66 -1.81
N THR A 210 31.79 -0.53 -1.50
CA THR A 210 30.39 -0.66 -1.07
C THR A 210 30.13 0.18 0.19
N ALA A 211 29.01 0.91 0.19
CA ALA A 211 28.59 1.81 1.27
C ALA A 211 29.55 2.99 1.54
N GLU A 212 30.56 3.24 0.71
CA GLU A 212 31.38 4.45 0.80
C GLU A 212 30.68 5.62 0.11
N SER A 213 30.90 6.82 0.62
CA SER A 213 30.38 8.08 0.07
C SER A 213 31.54 8.97 -0.39
N SER A 214 31.27 10.17 -0.91
CA SER A 214 32.33 11.10 -1.35
C SER A 214 33.32 11.49 -0.24
N PHE A 215 32.92 11.35 1.02
CA PHE A 215 33.76 11.58 2.19
C PHE A 215 34.50 10.32 2.70
N GLY A 216 34.32 9.18 2.04
CA GLY A 216 34.87 7.88 2.44
C GLY A 216 33.89 7.02 3.23
N ARG A 217 34.43 6.31 4.23
CA ARG A 217 33.68 5.41 5.12
C ARG A 217 32.92 6.19 6.17
N GLY A 218 31.68 5.78 6.45
CA GLY A 218 30.91 6.27 7.58
C GLY A 218 29.40 6.18 7.38
N VAL A 219 28.65 6.34 8.46
CA VAL A 219 27.20 6.49 8.43
C VAL A 219 26.86 7.81 7.73
N TYR A 220 25.98 7.78 6.74
CA TYR A 220 25.63 8.99 6.00
C TYR A 220 24.19 9.43 6.20
N GLY A 221 23.98 10.74 6.19
CA GLY A 221 22.67 11.35 5.98
C GLY A 221 22.46 11.73 4.52
N LEU A 222 21.20 11.88 4.11
CA LEU A 222 20.84 12.42 2.80
C LEU A 222 20.45 13.90 2.91
N ASP A 223 21.08 14.74 2.10
CA ASP A 223 20.69 16.14 1.91
C ASP A 223 20.82 16.50 0.42
N PHE A 224 19.66 16.64 -0.22
CA PHE A 224 19.55 16.94 -1.64
C PHE A 224 20.01 18.36 -2.01
N SER A 225 20.25 19.24 -1.02
CA SER A 225 20.79 20.58 -1.24
C SER A 225 22.32 20.60 -1.40
N LEU A 226 23.01 19.51 -1.02
CA LEU A 226 24.47 19.43 -1.09
C LEU A 226 24.99 19.47 -2.53
N ASN A 227 26.15 20.10 -2.72
CA ASN A 227 26.83 20.19 -4.01
C ASN A 227 27.88 19.08 -4.21
N ASN A 228 27.56 17.85 -3.81
CA ASN A 228 28.34 16.66 -4.15
C ASN A 228 27.54 15.73 -5.08
N THR A 229 28.21 14.70 -5.56
CA THR A 229 27.67 13.75 -6.56
C THR A 229 26.62 12.82 -5.98
N ASP A 230 26.77 12.43 -4.71
CA ASP A 230 25.94 11.41 -4.06
C ASP A 230 24.86 11.98 -3.14
N LYS A 231 24.86 13.30 -2.87
CA LYS A 231 23.94 13.98 -1.95
C LYS A 231 24.02 13.46 -0.51
N ARG A 232 25.20 12.96 -0.13
CA ARG A 232 25.46 12.37 1.18
C ARG A 232 26.36 13.25 2.02
N PHE A 233 26.13 13.30 3.32
CA PHE A 233 27.07 13.89 4.28
C PHE A 233 27.35 12.90 5.41
N HIS A 234 28.52 13.01 6.03
CA HIS A 234 28.87 12.17 7.18
C HIS A 234 28.06 12.63 8.39
N GLU A 235 27.13 11.79 8.82
CA GLU A 235 26.25 12.08 9.96
C GLU A 235 26.95 11.58 11.23
N THR A 236 27.19 12.48 12.18
CA THR A 236 28.10 12.22 13.32
C THR A 236 27.51 12.53 14.69
N ASP A 237 26.35 13.18 14.76
CA ASP A 237 25.79 13.66 16.03
C ASP A 237 24.40 13.09 16.33
N GLY A 238 23.77 12.43 15.36
CA GLY A 238 22.48 11.77 15.50
C GLY A 238 21.31 12.76 15.52
N ASN A 239 21.56 14.04 15.25
CA ASN A 239 20.53 15.04 15.06
C ASN A 239 19.95 14.93 13.66
N VAL A 240 18.70 15.37 13.51
CA VAL A 240 18.00 15.36 12.23
C VAL A 240 17.32 16.70 12.02
N SER A 241 17.30 17.16 10.77
CA SER A 241 16.82 18.50 10.39
C SER A 241 15.36 18.77 10.77
N TRP A 242 14.55 17.72 10.92
CA TRP A 242 13.14 17.81 11.28
C TRP A 242 12.87 17.83 12.79
N GLY A 243 13.92 17.86 13.63
CA GLY A 243 13.80 18.16 15.06
C GLY A 243 13.38 17.00 15.95
N SER A 244 13.88 15.79 15.68
CA SER A 244 13.65 14.65 16.57
C SER A 244 14.19 14.88 17.99
N PRO A 245 13.50 14.40 19.03
CA PRO A 245 14.04 14.36 20.39
C PRO A 245 15.08 13.26 20.62
N TYR A 246 15.17 12.26 19.75
CA TYR A 246 16.06 11.11 19.93
C TYR A 246 17.38 11.30 19.16
N LYS A 247 18.51 11.18 19.86
CA LYS A 247 19.86 11.26 19.30
C LYS A 247 20.43 9.87 19.04
N VAL A 248 19.95 9.24 17.99
CA VAL A 248 20.36 7.88 17.57
C VAL A 248 20.45 7.81 16.05
N PHE A 249 21.29 6.95 15.52
CA PHE A 249 21.31 6.61 14.10
C PHE A 249 20.51 5.33 13.87
N ALA A 250 19.96 5.18 12.68
CA ALA A 250 19.43 3.90 12.18
C ALA A 250 20.08 3.54 10.83
N PRO A 251 21.40 3.27 10.79
CA PRO A 251 22.09 2.87 9.58
C PRO A 251 21.63 1.49 9.11
N PHE A 252 21.49 1.32 7.80
CA PHE A 252 21.31 0.00 7.19
C PHE A 252 22.61 -0.80 7.24
N LEU A 253 22.59 -1.93 7.93
CA LEU A 253 23.70 -2.87 7.97
C LEU A 253 23.57 -3.96 6.90
N TYR A 254 22.34 -4.35 6.56
CA TYR A 254 22.06 -5.30 5.48
C TYR A 254 20.87 -4.88 4.64
N HIS A 255 20.84 -5.36 3.40
CA HIS A 255 19.73 -5.24 2.47
C HIS A 255 19.57 -6.56 1.70
N SER A 256 18.35 -6.96 1.36
CA SER A 256 18.06 -8.21 0.62
C SER A 256 18.80 -8.29 -0.72
N ASP A 257 19.04 -7.14 -1.34
CA ASP A 257 19.71 -7.03 -2.64
C ASP A 257 21.25 -7.04 -2.53
N GLY A 258 21.81 -7.28 -1.32
CA GLY A 258 23.24 -7.29 -1.07
C GLY A 258 23.84 -5.90 -1.03
N ALA A 259 24.74 -5.58 -1.98
CA ALA A 259 25.50 -4.32 -2.05
C ALA A 259 24.62 -3.12 -2.50
N ALA A 260 23.49 -2.92 -1.83
CA ALA A 260 22.55 -1.86 -2.12
C ALA A 260 23.13 -0.48 -1.75
N GLY A 261 22.80 0.53 -2.54
CA GLY A 261 23.28 1.89 -2.31
C GLY A 261 22.81 2.50 -0.98
N ILE A 262 21.83 1.90 -0.29
CA ILE A 262 21.30 2.38 1.00
C ILE A 262 22.12 1.94 2.23
N LEU A 263 23.05 1.00 2.08
CA LEU A 263 23.90 0.52 3.18
C LEU A 263 24.66 1.69 3.83
N MET A 264 24.77 1.69 5.15
CA MET A 264 25.26 2.79 6.00
C MET A 264 24.46 4.09 5.95
N GLY A 265 23.38 4.17 5.17
CA GLY A 265 22.47 5.30 5.18
C GLY A 265 21.66 5.35 6.48
N ASN A 266 21.77 6.46 7.22
CA ASN A 266 20.95 6.72 8.39
C ASN A 266 19.52 7.05 7.95
N TYR A 267 18.63 6.09 8.09
CA TYR A 267 17.26 6.23 7.59
C TYR A 267 16.46 7.33 8.31
N ARG A 268 16.88 7.72 9.52
CA ARG A 268 16.23 8.79 10.28
C ARG A 268 16.41 10.17 9.68
N THR A 269 17.39 10.39 8.79
CA THR A 269 17.57 11.70 8.16
C THR A 269 16.46 12.02 7.15
N LEU A 270 15.71 11.02 6.69
CA LEU A 270 14.56 11.19 5.82
C LEU A 270 13.30 11.47 6.67
N PRO A 271 12.66 12.65 6.59
CA PRO A 271 11.61 13.04 7.54
C PRO A 271 10.45 12.05 7.66
N ASP A 272 9.92 11.55 6.54
CA ASP A 272 8.75 10.65 6.55
C ASP A 272 9.08 9.29 7.19
N ARG A 273 10.33 8.84 7.05
CA ARG A 273 10.79 7.56 7.63
C ARG A 273 11.27 7.73 9.07
N GLY A 274 11.94 8.84 9.33
CA GLY A 274 12.45 9.22 10.64
C GLY A 274 11.35 9.43 11.66
N LYS A 275 10.24 10.11 11.30
CA LYS A 275 9.07 10.26 12.18
C LYS A 275 8.48 8.92 12.58
N ASN A 276 8.34 8.00 11.63
CA ASN A 276 7.85 6.65 11.88
C ASN A 276 8.77 5.81 12.75
N ILE A 277 10.09 5.98 12.61
CA ILE A 277 11.07 5.37 13.51
C ILE A 277 10.96 5.97 14.92
N ASP A 278 10.74 7.28 15.04
CA ASP A 278 10.55 7.92 16.34
C ASP A 278 9.27 7.47 17.04
N GLU A 279 8.17 7.29 16.30
CA GLU A 279 6.94 6.71 16.83
C GLU A 279 7.18 5.28 17.34
N MET A 280 7.99 4.48 16.65
CA MET A 280 8.40 3.15 17.11
C MET A 280 9.25 3.23 18.38
N ILE A 281 10.21 4.16 18.47
CA ILE A 281 11.04 4.37 19.65
C ILE A 281 10.16 4.77 20.84
N ALA A 282 9.25 5.73 20.64
CA ALA A 282 8.32 6.20 21.67
C ALA A 282 7.42 5.07 22.18
N CYS A 283 6.79 4.31 21.27
CA CYS A 283 6.01 3.13 21.63
C CYS A 283 6.85 2.10 22.39
N SER A 284 8.10 1.87 21.98
CA SER A 284 8.98 0.92 22.66
C SER A 284 9.40 1.37 24.05
N GLN A 285 9.54 2.68 24.26
CA GLN A 285 9.78 3.26 25.58
C GLN A 285 8.56 3.09 26.49
N GLU A 286 7.36 3.39 26.00
CA GLU A 286 6.10 3.14 26.73
C GLU A 286 5.94 1.65 27.08
N ARG A 287 6.28 0.76 26.14
CA ARG A 287 6.32 -0.69 26.36
C ARG A 287 7.30 -1.08 27.47
N ALA A 288 8.48 -0.48 27.49
CA ALA A 288 9.49 -0.72 28.53
C ALA A 288 9.04 -0.20 29.91
N GLU A 289 8.38 0.96 29.94
CA GLU A 289 7.85 1.58 31.18
C GLU A 289 6.68 0.80 31.78
N THR A 290 5.84 0.20 30.93
CA THR A 290 4.66 -0.58 31.34
C THR A 290 4.93 -2.07 31.56
N GLU A 291 6.11 -2.54 31.14
CA GLU A 291 6.49 -3.96 31.10
C GLU A 291 5.52 -4.85 30.29
N ASP A 292 4.67 -4.26 29.43
CA ASP A 292 3.70 -5.01 28.64
C ASP A 292 4.31 -5.54 27.33
N THR A 293 4.92 -6.71 27.45
CA THR A 293 5.58 -7.36 26.30
C THR A 293 4.60 -8.00 25.31
N SER A 294 3.33 -8.17 25.69
CA SER A 294 2.39 -9.06 25.01
C SER A 294 1.35 -8.34 24.15
N SER A 295 0.92 -7.14 24.55
CA SER A 295 -0.19 -6.44 23.90
C SER A 295 0.25 -5.32 22.95
N MET A 296 1.47 -4.82 23.11
CA MET A 296 1.94 -3.62 22.40
C MET A 296 2.84 -3.97 21.21
N GLU A 297 2.25 -3.91 20.00
CA GLU A 297 2.98 -4.02 18.73
C GLU A 297 3.49 -2.64 18.29
N CYS A 298 4.79 -2.36 18.48
CA CYS A 298 5.41 -1.09 18.09
C CYS A 298 5.85 -1.02 16.62
N SER A 299 5.28 -1.84 15.74
CA SER A 299 5.55 -1.77 14.31
C SER A 299 4.89 -0.53 13.72
N THR A 300 5.60 0.19 12.86
CA THR A 300 5.08 1.41 12.22
C THR A 300 5.10 1.26 10.70
N LEU A 301 4.18 1.95 10.02
CA LEU A 301 4.06 1.96 8.56
C LEU A 301 4.05 3.41 8.10
N THR A 302 4.96 3.78 7.19
CA THR A 302 4.99 5.15 6.66
C THR A 302 3.70 5.46 5.91
N ASP A 303 3.42 6.76 5.76
CA ASP A 303 2.56 7.20 4.67
C ASP A 303 3.12 6.74 3.31
N MET A 304 2.36 6.95 2.25
CA MET A 304 2.82 6.67 0.90
C MET A 304 4.05 7.53 0.58
N VAL A 305 5.10 6.84 0.15
CA VAL A 305 6.36 7.42 -0.28
C VAL A 305 6.63 6.99 -1.70
N SER A 306 7.25 7.87 -2.49
CA SER A 306 7.74 7.49 -3.81
C SER A 306 9.07 6.76 -3.69
N PHE A 307 9.17 5.59 -4.32
CA PHE A 307 10.39 4.78 -4.29
C PHE A 307 11.04 4.68 -5.68
N GLY A 308 12.37 4.76 -5.70
CA GLY A 308 13.19 4.61 -6.92
C GLY A 308 13.09 5.76 -7.92
N ALA A 309 13.77 5.61 -9.06
CA ALA A 309 13.81 6.61 -10.13
C ALA A 309 12.47 6.79 -10.85
N ILE A 310 11.61 5.75 -10.81
CA ILE A 310 10.30 5.73 -11.49
C ILE A 310 9.20 6.29 -10.56
N LEU A 311 9.53 6.69 -9.32
CA LEU A 311 8.58 7.24 -8.34
C LEU A 311 7.35 6.34 -8.15
N ARG A 312 7.58 5.04 -7.98
CA ARG A 312 6.49 4.08 -7.75
C ARG A 312 5.95 4.27 -6.32
N PRO A 313 4.62 4.28 -6.12
CA PRO A 313 4.02 4.42 -4.79
C PRO A 313 4.35 3.21 -3.92
N ALA A 314 4.86 3.48 -2.73
CA ALA A 314 5.21 2.46 -1.77
C ALA A 314 4.89 2.92 -0.35
N ALA A 315 4.97 2.01 0.60
CA ALA A 315 5.12 2.33 2.01
C ALA A 315 6.31 1.56 2.59
N VAL A 316 6.85 2.04 3.71
CA VAL A 316 7.90 1.33 4.43
C VAL A 316 7.35 0.89 5.78
N LEU A 317 7.31 -0.42 5.97
CA LEU A 317 7.03 -1.05 7.25
C LEU A 317 8.33 -1.12 8.04
N HIS A 318 8.28 -0.67 9.28
CA HIS A 318 9.32 -0.85 10.28
C HIS A 318 8.84 -1.85 11.32
N GLN A 319 9.59 -2.92 11.52
CA GLN A 319 9.35 -3.94 12.52
C GLN A 319 10.45 -3.88 13.58
N PRO A 320 10.14 -3.57 14.86
CA PRO A 320 11.16 -3.50 15.90
C PRO A 320 11.79 -4.86 16.19
N ILE A 321 13.07 -4.84 16.56
CA ILE A 321 13.82 -6.00 17.06
C ILE A 321 14.07 -5.80 18.55
N TYR A 322 13.55 -6.73 19.34
CA TYR A 322 13.81 -6.84 20.77
C TYR A 322 14.62 -8.12 21.00
N PRO A 323 15.85 -8.05 21.54
CA PRO A 323 16.67 -9.24 21.82
C PRO A 323 15.94 -10.25 22.73
N ALA A 324 16.09 -11.55 22.47
CA ALA A 324 15.30 -12.57 23.14
C ALA A 324 15.49 -12.61 24.68
N ASN A 325 16.69 -12.30 25.19
CA ASN A 325 16.97 -12.24 26.63
C ASN A 325 16.61 -10.89 27.25
N ASN A 326 16.24 -9.89 26.45
CA ASN A 326 15.84 -8.56 26.90
C ASN A 326 14.78 -7.98 25.95
N ASN A 327 13.54 -8.45 26.11
CA ASN A 327 12.44 -8.11 25.22
C ASN A 327 11.87 -6.68 25.42
N LEU A 328 12.40 -5.91 26.36
CA LEU A 328 12.03 -4.51 26.63
C LEU A 328 12.97 -3.50 25.95
N THR A 329 14.17 -3.93 25.55
CA THR A 329 15.14 -3.04 24.91
C THR A 329 15.01 -3.10 23.40
N LEU A 330 14.69 -1.97 22.77
CA LEU A 330 14.69 -1.82 21.33
C LEU A 330 16.14 -1.70 20.83
N SER A 331 16.63 -2.68 20.06
CA SER A 331 18.04 -2.72 19.63
C SER A 331 18.24 -2.49 18.13
N GLY A 332 17.19 -2.67 17.34
CA GLY A 332 17.22 -2.43 15.91
C GLY A 332 15.83 -2.56 15.31
N LEU A 333 15.77 -2.59 13.99
CA LEU A 333 14.53 -2.77 13.24
C LEU A 333 14.78 -3.48 11.92
N ILE A 334 13.78 -4.23 11.47
CA ILE A 334 13.67 -4.69 10.10
C ILE A 334 12.82 -3.69 9.32
N THR A 335 13.32 -3.24 8.18
CA THR A 335 12.52 -2.49 7.21
C THR A 335 12.00 -3.43 6.14
N SER A 336 10.74 -3.30 5.76
CA SER A 336 10.18 -3.92 4.55
C SER A 336 9.56 -2.85 3.68
N THR A 337 9.88 -2.83 2.40
CA THR A 337 9.15 -2.00 1.44
C THR A 337 7.89 -2.74 0.98
N ILE A 338 6.77 -2.02 0.92
CA ILE A 338 5.50 -2.49 0.41
C ILE A 338 5.20 -1.66 -0.83
N MET A 339 5.42 -2.25 -2.01
CA MET A 339 5.08 -1.62 -3.28
C MET A 339 3.59 -1.83 -3.53
N TRP A 340 2.83 -0.74 -3.67
CA TRP A 340 1.37 -0.82 -3.69
C TRP A 340 0.81 -1.54 -4.92
N GLU A 341 1.50 -1.50 -6.05
CA GLU A 341 1.12 -2.29 -7.21
C GLU A 341 1.30 -3.80 -6.99
N GLU A 342 2.31 -4.23 -6.24
CA GLU A 342 2.52 -5.64 -5.91
C GLU A 342 1.46 -6.15 -4.95
N VAL A 343 0.95 -5.27 -4.10
CA VAL A 343 -0.21 -5.60 -3.27
C VAL A 343 -1.40 -5.96 -4.14
N LEU A 344 -1.54 -5.34 -5.33
CA LEU A 344 -2.62 -5.61 -6.29
C LEU A 344 -2.32 -6.74 -7.29
N GLU A 345 -1.11 -7.32 -7.27
CA GLU A 345 -0.76 -8.41 -8.17
C GLU A 345 -1.58 -9.67 -7.88
N HIS A 346 -2.06 -10.30 -8.95
CA HIS A 346 -2.83 -11.55 -8.94
C HIS A 346 -4.14 -11.52 -8.14
N ILE A 347 -4.62 -10.32 -7.82
CA ILE A 347 -5.89 -10.13 -7.12
C ILE A 347 -7.09 -10.26 -8.05
N PHE A 348 -6.94 -9.74 -9.26
CA PHE A 348 -7.98 -9.78 -10.28
C PHE A 348 -7.71 -10.94 -11.24
N THR A 349 -8.78 -11.62 -11.65
CA THR A 349 -8.71 -12.59 -12.75
C THR A 349 -8.53 -11.85 -14.07
N ASP A 350 -7.89 -12.47 -15.06
CA ASP A 350 -7.64 -11.90 -16.39
C ASP A 350 -8.90 -11.40 -17.11
N GLU A 351 -10.09 -11.89 -16.72
CA GLU A 351 -11.39 -11.47 -17.25
C GLU A 351 -11.85 -10.09 -16.73
N VAL A 352 -11.26 -9.58 -15.65
CA VAL A 352 -11.65 -8.29 -15.04
C VAL A 352 -10.90 -7.15 -15.71
N SER A 353 -11.64 -6.13 -16.14
CA SER A 353 -11.11 -4.91 -16.74
C SER A 353 -12.03 -3.72 -16.44
N GLY A 354 -11.46 -2.51 -16.43
CA GLY A 354 -12.23 -1.28 -16.24
C GLY A 354 -12.60 -0.98 -14.78
N VAL A 355 -11.98 -1.67 -13.82
CA VAL A 355 -12.08 -1.34 -12.40
C VAL A 355 -10.96 -0.36 -12.05
N ASP A 356 -11.31 0.76 -11.42
CA ASP A 356 -10.34 1.69 -10.86
C ASP A 356 -10.18 1.42 -9.36
N CYS A 357 -8.97 1.07 -8.95
CA CYS A 357 -8.60 0.85 -7.56
C CYS A 357 -7.92 2.11 -7.03
N VAL A 358 -8.53 2.76 -6.05
CA VAL A 358 -7.93 3.94 -5.41
C VAL A 358 -7.30 3.51 -4.10
N MET A 359 -5.98 3.65 -4.00
CA MET A 359 -5.28 3.60 -2.72
C MET A 359 -5.16 5.02 -2.19
N GLU A 360 -5.57 5.24 -0.95
CA GLU A 360 -5.49 6.56 -0.33
C GLU A 360 -4.98 6.47 1.12
N THR A 361 -4.34 7.54 1.57
CA THR A 361 -3.97 7.80 2.96
C THR A 361 -4.53 9.16 3.38
N GLU A 362 -4.17 9.62 4.58
CA GLU A 362 -4.56 10.97 5.03
C GLU A 362 -3.98 12.09 4.13
N THR A 363 -2.91 11.83 3.37
CA THR A 363 -2.20 12.86 2.61
C THR A 363 -2.07 12.62 1.11
N GLN A 364 -2.20 11.37 0.64
CA GLN A 364 -1.94 10.99 -0.75
C GLN A 364 -2.98 10.00 -1.28
N ALA A 365 -3.18 9.99 -2.60
CA ALA A 365 -4.00 9.00 -3.28
C ALA A 365 -3.41 8.62 -4.65
N TYR A 366 -3.46 7.34 -4.99
CA TYR A 366 -3.04 6.78 -6.27
C TYR A 366 -4.15 5.91 -6.85
N THR A 367 -4.41 6.08 -8.14
CA THR A 367 -5.41 5.29 -8.85
C THR A 367 -4.73 4.28 -9.76
N TYR A 368 -5.11 3.02 -9.61
CA TYR A 368 -4.67 1.92 -10.44
C TYR A 368 -5.84 1.45 -11.30
N ARG A 369 -5.67 1.46 -12.61
CA ARG A 369 -6.66 0.95 -13.55
C ARG A 369 -6.39 -0.53 -13.81
N VAL A 370 -7.38 -1.36 -13.52
CA VAL A 370 -7.32 -2.80 -13.80
C VAL A 370 -7.61 -3.04 -15.28
N SER A 371 -6.68 -3.71 -15.95
CA SER A 371 -6.77 -4.12 -17.36
C SER A 371 -6.31 -5.56 -17.45
N HIS A 372 -7.21 -6.45 -17.88
CA HIS A 372 -6.95 -7.88 -18.03
C HIS A 372 -6.34 -8.51 -16.76
N GLY A 373 -6.92 -8.21 -15.59
CA GLY A 373 -6.42 -8.71 -14.31
C GLY A 373 -5.19 -7.97 -13.75
N GLU A 374 -4.54 -7.11 -14.52
CA GLU A 374 -3.35 -6.36 -14.08
C GLU A 374 -3.71 -4.95 -13.61
N ALA A 375 -3.20 -4.56 -12.44
CA ALA A 375 -3.34 -3.20 -11.92
C ALA A 375 -2.23 -2.29 -12.45
N ILE A 376 -2.60 -1.29 -13.26
CA ILE A 376 -1.66 -0.36 -13.89
C ILE A 376 -1.84 1.02 -13.27
N LEU A 377 -0.75 1.64 -12.80
CA LEU A 377 -0.79 3.00 -12.27
C LEU A 377 -1.26 3.98 -13.36
N GLY A 378 -2.35 4.71 -13.09
CA GLY A 378 -3.06 5.57 -14.05
C GLY A 378 -2.62 7.02 -14.12
#